data_AF-A0A3D3LIG1-F1
#
_entry.id   AF-A0A3D3LIG1-F1
#
_cell.length_a   1.000
_cell.length_b   1.000
_cell.length_c   1.000
_cell.angle_alpha   90.00
_cell.angle_beta   90.00
_cell.angle_gamma   90.00
#
_symmetry.space_group_name_H-M   'P 1'
#
loop_
_entity.id
_entity.type
_entity.pdbx_description
1 polymer ?
#
loop_
_entity_poly.entity_id
_entity_poly.type
_entity_poly.pdbx_seq_one_letter_code
_entity_poly.pdbx_strand_id
1 'polypeptide(L)'
;MLIPLGWAIFQADYISVGRFLISLMISSFISVAFVLVGKSKEVRPVQKNELFLTAVFLYLFLPLLAALPFFSLSTDVEQSIGFFGAYFEAVSGLTTTGATIFKDPEIVNQSLLIWRSTLGWLGGVLILSLGVALMAPNGLF
;
A
#
# COMPACT_ATOMS: atom_id res chain seq x y z
N MET A 1 3.79 -1.87 6.24
CA MET A 1 3.18 -1.66 7.57
C MET A 1 4.17 -1.86 8.72
N LEU A 2 5.28 -2.59 8.56
CA LEU A 2 6.25 -2.82 9.64
C LEU A 2 6.98 -1.55 10.11
N ILE A 3 7.33 -0.64 9.20
CA ILE A 3 8.02 0.63 9.54
C ILE A 3 7.18 1.49 10.50
N PRO A 4 5.93 1.87 10.18
CA PRO A 4 5.11 2.67 11.11
C PRO A 4 4.75 1.89 12.38
N LEU A 5 4.65 0.55 12.33
CA LEU A 5 4.48 -0.28 13.53
C LEU A 5 5.67 -0.16 14.48
N GLY A 6 6.91 -0.22 13.96
CA GLY A 6 8.12 -0.04 14.77
C GLY A 6 8.18 1.34 15.42
N TRP A 7 7.77 2.38 14.69
CA TRP A 7 7.64 3.72 15.25
C TRP A 7 6.58 3.80 16.36
N ALA A 8 5.40 3.21 16.14
CA ALA A 8 4.34 3.18 17.14
C ALA A 8 4.77 2.49 18.44
N ILE A 9 5.56 1.41 18.36
CA ILE A 9 6.16 0.74 19.52
C ILE A 9 7.13 1.67 20.24
N PHE A 10 8.01 2.38 19.50
CA PHE A 10 8.97 3.32 20.06
C PHE A 10 8.29 4.46 20.83
N GLN A 11 7.17 4.96 20.32
CA GLN A 11 6.37 6.02 20.95
C GLN A 11 5.41 5.51 22.03
N ALA A 12 5.38 4.19 22.32
CA ALA A 12 4.41 3.55 23.20
C ALA A 12 2.94 3.85 22.85
N ASP A 13 2.63 4.07 21.57
CA ASP A 13 1.26 4.29 21.07
C ASP A 13 0.58 2.94 20.81
N TYR A 14 0.00 2.36 21.86
CA TYR A 14 -0.65 1.06 21.81
C TYR A 14 -1.86 1.01 20.86
N ILE A 15 -2.53 2.13 20.62
CA ILE A 15 -3.66 2.20 19.69
C ILE A 15 -3.16 2.01 18.26
N SER A 16 -2.12 2.76 17.87
CA SER A 16 -1.49 2.60 16.56
C SER A 16 -0.89 1.21 16.37
N VAL A 17 -0.23 0.67 17.40
CA VAL A 17 0.31 -0.69 17.37
C VAL A 17 -0.78 -1.71 17.04
N GLY A 18 -1.91 -1.68 17.76
CA GLY A 18 -3.02 -2.61 17.54
C GLY A 18 -3.59 -2.52 16.12
N ARG A 19 -3.80 -1.30 15.61
CA ARG A 19 -4.40 -1.08 14.27
C ARG A 19 -3.47 -1.47 13.13
N PHE A 20 -2.18 -1.16 13.25
CA PHE A 20 -1.18 -1.60 12.27
C PHE A 20 -0.98 -3.12 12.31
N LEU A 21 -1.04 -3.76 13.47
CA LEU A 21 -0.97 -5.22 13.59
C LEU A 21 -2.16 -5.91 12.92
N ILE A 22 -3.39 -5.46 13.20
CA ILE A 22 -4.59 -6.02 12.56
C ILE A 22 -4.53 -5.83 11.04
N SER A 23 -4.14 -4.63 10.57
CA SER A 23 -3.97 -4.36 9.14
C SER A 23 -2.90 -5.25 8.50
N LEU A 24 -1.79 -5.49 9.21
CA LEU A 24 -0.73 -6.38 8.77
C LEU A 24 -1.22 -7.83 8.68
N MET A 25 -1.95 -8.32 9.69
CA MET A 25 -2.50 -9.68 9.70
C MET A 25 -3.48 -9.88 8.53
N ILE A 26 -4.42 -8.95 8.32
CA ILE A 26 -5.40 -9.05 7.22
C ILE A 26 -4.69 -9.03 5.86
N SER A 27 -3.79 -8.08 5.64
CA SER A 27 -3.06 -7.98 4.37
C SER A 27 -2.14 -9.18 4.11
N SER A 28 -1.47 -9.69 5.14
CA SER A 28 -0.64 -10.91 5.04
C SER A 28 -1.48 -12.15 4.72
N PHE A 29 -2.63 -12.32 5.37
CA PHE A 29 -3.54 -13.43 5.12
C PHE A 29 -4.03 -13.42 3.67
N ILE A 30 -4.49 -12.26 3.19
CA ILE A 30 -4.92 -12.08 1.80
C ILE A 30 -3.76 -12.40 0.84
N SER A 31 -2.57 -11.85 1.10
CA SER A 31 -1.39 -12.09 0.27
C SER A 31 -1.02 -13.58 0.19
N VAL A 32 -1.00 -14.28 1.32
CA VAL A 32 -0.72 -15.73 1.36
C VAL A 32 -1.79 -16.52 0.60
N ALA A 33 -3.07 -16.18 0.75
CA ALA A 33 -4.14 -16.82 0.00
C ALA A 33 -3.95 -16.66 -1.52
N PHE A 34 -3.63 -15.46 -1.99
CA PHE A 34 -3.34 -15.22 -3.41
C PHE A 34 -2.13 -16.01 -3.91
N VAL A 35 -1.06 -16.11 -3.12
CA VAL A 35 0.14 -16.89 -3.49
C VAL A 35 -0.15 -18.39 -3.55
N LEU A 36 -0.97 -18.91 -2.64
CA LEU A 36 -1.34 -20.33 -2.62
C LEU A 36 -2.23 -20.71 -3.82
N VAL A 37 -3.17 -19.83 -4.18
CA VAL A 37 -4.08 -20.05 -5.33
C VAL A 37 -3.38 -19.80 -6.67
N GLY A 38 -2.53 -18.76 -6.74
CA GLY A 38 -1.87 -18.33 -7.98
C GLY A 38 -0.60 -19.10 -8.34
N LYS A 39 -0.17 -20.07 -7.53
CA LYS A 39 1.02 -20.88 -7.79
C LYS A 39 0.81 -21.79 -9.00
N SER A 40 1.30 -21.37 -10.17
CA SER A 40 1.43 -22.23 -11.34
C SER A 40 2.65 -23.15 -11.19
N LYS A 41 2.52 -24.41 -11.64
CA LYS A 41 3.63 -25.37 -11.72
C LYS A 41 4.51 -25.16 -12.96
N GLU A 42 3.99 -24.45 -13.96
CA GLU A 42 4.69 -24.20 -15.21
C GLU A 42 5.23 -22.77 -15.24
N VAL A 43 6.54 -22.64 -15.43
CA VAL A 43 7.22 -21.36 -15.64
C VAL A 43 7.28 -21.12 -17.14
N ARG A 44 6.37 -20.28 -17.65
CA ARG A 44 6.42 -19.79 -19.03
C ARG A 44 6.76 -18.30 -19.05
N PRO A 45 7.34 -17.78 -20.15
CA PRO A 45 7.53 -16.35 -20.31
C PRO A 45 6.19 -15.61 -20.18
N VAL A 46 6.15 -14.60 -19.32
CA VAL A 46 4.96 -13.76 -19.12
C VAL A 46 4.72 -12.93 -20.38
N GLN A 47 3.51 -13.00 -20.92
CA GLN A 47 3.18 -12.22 -22.12
C GLN A 47 2.99 -10.74 -21.77
N LYS A 48 3.23 -9.84 -22.74
CA LYS A 48 3.07 -8.39 -22.55
C LYS A 48 1.67 -8.01 -22.03
N ASN A 49 0.63 -8.65 -22.55
CA ASN A 49 -0.76 -8.42 -22.12
C ASN A 49 -1.01 -8.86 -20.68
N GLU A 50 -0.42 -9.98 -20.25
CA GLU A 50 -0.50 -10.48 -18.87
C GLU A 50 0.19 -9.51 -17.90
N LEU A 51 1.31 -8.93 -18.33
CA LEU A 51 2.04 -7.95 -17.53
C LEU A 51 1.30 -6.62 -17.39
N PHE A 52 0.69 -6.12 -18.48
CA PHE A 52 -0.19 -4.94 -18.41
C PHE A 52 -1.38 -5.19 -17.49
N LEU A 53 -2.02 -6.35 -17.60
CA LEU A 53 -3.15 -6.70 -16.75
C LEU A 53 -2.73 -6.80 -15.27
N THR A 54 -1.54 -7.35 -15.02
CA THR A 54 -0.93 -7.39 -13.68
C THR A 54 -0.71 -5.98 -13.13
N ALA A 55 -0.19 -5.06 -13.94
CA ALA A 55 0.00 -3.67 -13.53
C ALA A 55 -1.33 -3.01 -13.14
N VAL A 56 -2.39 -3.18 -13.94
CA VAL A 56 -3.74 -2.67 -13.62
C VAL A 56 -4.23 -3.25 -12.30
N PHE A 57 -4.10 -4.56 -12.09
CA PHE A 57 -4.52 -5.19 -10.84
C PHE A 57 -3.72 -4.73 -9.62
N LEU A 58 -2.41 -4.51 -9.77
CA LEU A 58 -1.59 -3.97 -8.69
C LEU A 58 -2.07 -2.58 -8.28
N TYR A 59 -2.29 -1.67 -9.23
CA TYR A 59 -2.78 -0.33 -8.91
C TYR A 59 -4.24 -0.29 -8.44
N LEU A 60 -5.04 -1.33 -8.73
CA LEU A 60 -6.41 -1.42 -8.24
C LEU A 60 -6.50 -2.02 -6.82
N PHE A 61 -5.80 -3.12 -6.56
CA PHE A 61 -5.96 -3.88 -5.32
C PHE A 61 -4.95 -3.53 -4.23
N LEU A 62 -3.72 -3.14 -4.60
CA LEU A 62 -2.70 -2.80 -3.61
C LEU A 62 -3.10 -1.59 -2.75
N PRO A 63 -3.69 -0.50 -3.31
CA PRO A 63 -4.20 0.60 -2.48
C PRO A 63 -5.32 0.17 -1.53
N LEU A 64 -6.12 -0.83 -1.91
CA LEU A 64 -7.20 -1.36 -1.06
C LEU A 64 -6.65 -1.93 0.26
N LEU A 65 -5.55 -2.68 0.18
CA LEU A 65 -4.85 -3.20 1.35
C LEU A 65 -4.10 -2.10 2.11
N ALA A 66 -3.50 -1.15 1.40
CA ALA A 66 -2.77 -0.03 2.00
C ALA A 66 -3.68 0.99 2.71
N ALA A 67 -4.97 1.02 2.37
CA ALA A 67 -5.98 1.87 2.99
C ALA A 67 -6.40 1.41 4.39
N LEU A 68 -6.18 0.14 4.76
CA LEU A 68 -6.58 -0.43 6.05
C LEU A 68 -6.11 0.38 7.28
N PRO A 69 -4.81 0.73 7.42
CA PRO A 69 -4.35 1.55 8.54
C PRO A 69 -4.92 2.97 8.48
N PHE A 70 -5.09 3.58 7.30
CA PHE A 70 -5.73 4.89 7.18
C PHE A 70 -7.17 4.87 7.66
N PHE A 71 -7.96 3.89 7.23
CA PHE A 71 -9.35 3.77 7.63
C PHE A 71 -9.48 3.50 9.13
N SER A 72 -8.72 2.52 9.63
CA SER A 72 -8.78 2.16 11.04
C SER A 72 -8.30 3.29 11.95
N LEU A 73 -7.20 4.00 11.64
CA LEU A 73 -6.68 5.08 12.49
C LEU A 73 -7.42 6.42 12.36
N SER A 74 -8.02 6.72 11.20
CA SER A 74 -8.75 7.98 11.02
C SER A 74 -10.14 7.98 11.67
N THR A 75 -10.70 6.81 11.99
CA THR A 75 -12.07 6.72 12.55
C THR A 75 -12.17 7.27 13.97
N ASP A 76 -11.06 7.31 14.73
CA ASP A 76 -11.05 7.74 16.15
C ASP A 76 -10.34 9.07 16.38
N VAL A 77 -10.02 9.80 15.31
CA VAL A 77 -9.41 11.14 15.38
C VAL A 77 -10.44 12.16 14.89
N GLU A 78 -10.29 13.42 15.31
CA GLU A 78 -11.17 14.54 14.93
C GLU A 78 -11.34 14.71 13.40
N GLN A 79 -10.44 14.14 12.59
CA GLN A 79 -10.51 14.11 11.13
C GLN A 79 -10.84 12.71 10.59
N SER A 80 -12.09 12.29 10.75
CA SER A 80 -12.61 11.09 10.07
C SER A 80 -12.75 11.33 8.57
N ILE A 81 -11.98 10.59 7.77
CA ILE A 81 -11.98 10.67 6.29
C ILE A 81 -12.84 9.58 5.62
N GLY A 82 -13.38 8.65 6.42
CA GLY A 82 -14.12 7.49 5.92
C GLY A 82 -13.30 6.54 5.05
N PHE A 83 -13.95 5.49 4.52
CA PHE A 83 -13.28 4.49 3.68
C PHE A 83 -12.75 5.08 2.36
N PHE A 84 -13.56 5.88 1.66
CA PHE A 84 -13.16 6.48 0.39
C PHE A 84 -12.00 7.46 0.55
N GLY A 85 -11.95 8.22 1.65
CA GLY A 85 -10.81 9.07 1.95
C GLY A 85 -9.55 8.26 2.23
N ALA A 86 -9.66 7.18 3.02
CA ALA A 86 -8.54 6.28 3.28
C ALA A 86 -8.01 5.61 1.99
N TYR A 87 -8.90 5.20 1.09
CA TYR A 87 -8.52 4.65 -0.21
C TYR A 87 -7.84 5.71 -1.09
N PHE A 88 -8.38 6.93 -1.15
CA PHE A 88 -7.76 8.03 -1.88
C PHE A 88 -6.34 8.31 -1.40
N GLU A 89 -6.12 8.32 -0.09
CA GLU A 89 -4.79 8.55 0.48
C GLU A 89 -3.81 7.43 0.14
N ALA A 90 -4.27 6.17 0.16
CA ALA A 90 -3.47 5.03 -0.24
C ALA A 90 -3.11 5.06 -1.74
N VAL A 91 -4.09 5.40 -2.61
CA VAL A 91 -3.87 5.55 -4.06
C VAL A 91 -2.86 6.67 -4.30
N SER A 92 -3.11 7.85 -3.74
CA SER A 92 -2.24 9.03 -3.90
C SER A 92 -0.79 8.76 -3.48
N GLY A 93 -0.60 8.06 -2.36
CA GLY A 93 0.72 7.63 -1.92
C GLY A 93 1.39 6.65 -2.90
N LEU A 94 0.70 5.57 -3.27
CA LEU A 94 1.24 4.53 -4.16
C LEU A 94 1.48 5.01 -5.60
N THR A 95 0.70 5.96 -6.09
CA THR A 95 0.93 6.57 -7.40
C THR A 95 1.90 7.73 -7.35
N THR A 96 2.46 8.05 -6.18
CA THR A 96 3.36 9.19 -5.94
C THR A 96 2.74 10.55 -6.32
N THR A 97 1.41 10.63 -6.34
CA THR A 97 0.69 11.88 -6.63
C THR A 97 0.87 12.90 -5.51
N GLY A 98 0.93 12.44 -4.26
CA GLY A 98 1.16 13.30 -3.10
C GLY A 98 -0.02 14.21 -2.71
N ALA A 99 -1.19 14.05 -3.33
CA ALA A 99 -2.42 14.70 -2.90
C ALA A 99 -2.89 14.19 -1.54
N THR A 100 -3.56 15.03 -0.75
CA THR A 100 -4.07 14.66 0.58
C THR A 100 -5.44 15.25 0.87
N ILE A 101 -6.25 14.52 1.62
CA ILE A 101 -7.53 14.91 2.21
C ILE A 101 -7.33 15.41 3.64
N PHE A 102 -6.24 15.03 4.32
CA PHE A 102 -5.90 15.59 5.62
C PHE A 102 -5.69 17.10 5.49
N LYS A 103 -6.50 17.87 6.22
CA LYS A 103 -6.46 19.34 6.17
C LYS A 103 -5.30 19.91 6.95
N ASP A 104 -4.96 19.24 8.05
CA ASP A 104 -3.90 19.66 8.96
C ASP A 104 -3.04 18.44 9.35
N PRO A 105 -1.81 18.33 8.83
CA PRO A 105 -0.90 17.24 9.15
C PRO A 105 -0.49 17.18 10.63
N GLU A 106 -0.53 18.28 11.38
CA GLU A 106 -0.07 18.30 12.77
C GLU A 106 -1.00 17.51 13.71
N ILE A 107 -2.26 17.36 13.31
CA ILE A 107 -3.29 16.64 14.05
C ILE A 107 -3.30 15.15 13.66
N VAL A 108 -2.63 14.77 12.56
CA VAL A 108 -2.58 13.38 12.08
C VAL A 108 -1.58 12.57 12.90
N ASN A 109 -1.97 11.34 13.27
CA ASN A 109 -1.08 10.42 13.97
C ASN A 109 0.25 10.26 13.22
N GLN A 110 1.39 10.43 13.92
CA GLN A 110 2.72 10.36 13.31
C GLN A 110 2.98 9.01 12.59
N SER A 111 2.45 7.90 13.11
CA SER A 111 2.57 6.58 12.48
C SER A 111 1.82 6.53 11.14
N LEU A 112 0.72 7.27 10.99
CA LEU A 112 0.05 7.44 9.68
C LEU A 112 0.90 8.28 8.73
N LEU A 113 1.51 9.37 9.20
CA LEU A 113 2.40 10.18 8.35
C LEU A 113 3.58 9.35 7.82
N ILE A 114 4.20 8.54 8.68
CA ILE A 114 5.25 7.60 8.27
C ILE A 114 4.72 6.58 7.26
N TRP A 115 3.50 6.09 7.45
CA TRP A 115 2.87 5.18 6.49
C TRP A 115 2.67 5.84 5.12
N ARG A 116 2.21 7.10 5.07
CA ARG A 116 2.10 7.88 3.83
C ARG A 116 3.45 7.99 3.10
N SER A 117 4.49 8.40 3.82
CA SER A 117 5.83 8.52 3.24
C SER A 117 6.37 7.18 2.75
N THR A 118 6.09 6.10 3.49
CA THR A 118 6.44 4.73 3.08
C THR A 118 5.73 4.34 1.79
N LEU A 119 4.45 4.66 1.64
CA LEU A 119 3.70 4.40 0.40
C LEU A 119 4.24 5.20 -0.78
N GLY A 120 4.62 6.45 -0.57
CA GLY A 120 5.31 7.26 -1.59
C GLY A 120 6.59 6.61 -2.09
N TRP A 121 7.42 6.14 -1.16
CA TRP A 121 8.66 5.44 -1.52
C TRP A 121 8.40 4.11 -2.26
N LEU A 122 7.46 3.30 -1.75
CA LEU A 122 7.06 2.05 -2.40
C LEU A 122 6.44 2.28 -3.78
N GLY A 123 5.67 3.35 -3.96
CA GLY A 123 5.09 3.75 -5.23
C GLY A 123 6.16 4.05 -6.29
N GLY A 124 7.21 4.77 -5.89
CA GLY A 124 8.38 5.02 -6.76
C GLY A 124 9.09 3.74 -7.19
N VAL A 125 9.29 2.80 -6.26
CA VAL A 125 9.88 1.49 -6.58
C VAL A 125 8.96 0.67 -7.52
N LEU A 126 7.64 0.72 -7.29
CA LEU A 126 6.66 -0.01 -8.08
C LEU A 126 6.65 0.46 -9.54
N ILE A 127 6.60 1.77 -9.80
CA ILE A 127 6.57 2.29 -11.18
C ILE A 127 7.87 1.98 -11.93
N LEU A 128 9.03 2.07 -11.27
CA LEU A 128 10.31 1.70 -11.87
C LEU A 128 10.36 0.21 -12.21
N SER A 129 9.91 -0.65 -11.30
CA SER A 129 9.89 -2.10 -11.50
C SER A 129 8.96 -2.50 -12.65
N LEU A 130 7.77 -1.90 -12.73
CA LEU A 130 6.84 -2.13 -13.82
C LEU A 130 7.38 -1.61 -15.16
N GLY A 131 8.04 -0.45 -15.16
CA GLY A 131 8.68 0.10 -16.35
C GLY A 131 9.73 -0.85 -16.93
N VAL A 132 10.64 -1.35 -16.10
CA VAL A 132 11.64 -2.34 -16.51
C VAL A 132 10.98 -3.62 -17.01
N ALA A 133 10.00 -4.15 -16.28
CA ALA A 133 9.33 -5.39 -16.67
C ALA A 133 8.59 -5.27 -18.01
N LEU A 134 7.94 -4.13 -18.29
CA LEU A 134 7.19 -3.90 -19.53
C LEU A 134 8.10 -3.65 -20.74
N MET A 135 9.30 -3.12 -20.50
CA MET A 135 10.29 -2.86 -21.55
C MET A 135 11.17 -4.07 -21.87
N ALA A 136 11.44 -4.95 -20.90
CA ALA A 136 12.33 -6.11 -21.05
C ALA A 136 11.98 -7.04 -22.24
N PRO A 137 10.69 -7.35 -22.53
CA PRO A 137 10.36 -8.19 -23.69
C PRO A 137 10.68 -7.57 -25.06
N ASN A 138 10.96 -6.26 -25.13
CA ASN A 138 11.20 -5.55 -26.39
C ASN A 138 12.71 -5.38 -26.73
N GLY A 139 13.64 -6.02 -26.01
CA GLY A 139 15.08 -5.99 -26.32
C GLY A 139 15.80 -4.68 -25.96
N LEU A 140 15.25 -3.90 -25.04
CA LEU A 140 15.98 -2.84 -24.37
C LEU A 140 16.63 -3.45 -23.13
N PHE A 141 17.96 -3.57 -23.17
CA PHE A 141 18.92 -4.30 -22.30
C PHE A 141 19.30 -5.69 -22.79
#